data_AF-A0A964QCY9-F1
#
_entry.id   AF-A0A964QCY9-F1
#
_cell.length_a   1.000
_cell.length_b   1.000
_cell.length_c   1.000
_cell.angle_alpha   90.00
_cell.angle_beta   90.00
_cell.angle_gamma   90.00
#
_symmetry.space_group_name_H-M   'P 1'
#
loop_
_entity.id
_entity.type
_entity.pdbx_description
1 polymer ?
#
loop_
_entity_poly.entity_id
_entity_poly.type
_entity_poly.pdbx_seq_one_letter_code
_entity_poly.pdbx_strand_id
1 'polypeptide(L)' 'AFLERAVRWFESLGIAVEDVMTDNGSGYVSKVFRSGIDALGVRHIRTRPS' A
#
# COMPACT_ATOMS: atom_id res chain seq x y z
N ALA A 1 -3.59 9.63 -2.24
CA ALA A 1 -4.83 9.78 -3.04
C ALA A 1 -5.71 8.53 -3.04
N PHE A 2 -5.47 7.47 -3.83
CA PHE A 2 -6.31 6.25 -3.74
C PHE A 2 -6.00 5.39 -2.51
N LEU A 3 -4.75 4.97 -2.35
CA LEU A 3 -4.34 4.07 -1.26
C LEU A 3 -4.69 4.62 0.12
N GLU A 4 -4.38 5.89 0.37
CA GLU A 4 -4.75 6.60 1.60
C GLU A 4 -6.26 6.55 1.90
N ARG A 5 -7.12 6.74 0.90
CA ARG A 5 -8.58 6.64 1.08
C ARG A 5 -9.01 5.21 1.41
N ALA A 6 -8.38 4.23 0.77
CA ALA A 6 -8.66 2.82 1.06
C ALA A 6 -8.26 2.48 2.50
N VAL A 7 -7.07 2.87 2.95
CA VAL A 7 -6.61 2.66 4.34
C VAL A 7 -7.56 3.32 5.33
N ARG A 8 -7.87 4.62 5.15
CA ARG A 8 -8.82 5.32 6.03
C ARG A 8 -10.20 4.70 6.05
N TRP A 9 -10.67 4.16 4.92
CA TRP A 9 -11.95 3.47 4.87
C TRP A 9 -11.94 2.19 5.72
N PHE A 10 -10.89 1.37 5.61
CA PHE A 10 -10.75 0.20 6.49
C PHE A 10 -10.62 0.58 7.96
N GLU A 11 -9.85 1.62 8.29
CA GLU A 11 -9.72 2.13 9.65
C GLU A 11 -11.08 2.59 10.21
N SER A 12 -11.91 3.24 9.40
CA SER A 12 -13.26 3.65 9.79
C SER A 12 -14.19 2.47 10.13
N LEU A 13 -13.88 1.28 9.62
CA LEU A 13 -14.55 0.02 9.94
C LEU A 13 -13.91 -0.71 11.14
N GLY A 14 -12.90 -0.12 11.78
CA GLY A 14 -12.13 -0.73 12.86
C GLY A 14 -11.11 -1.77 12.38
N ILE A 15 -10.78 -1.78 11.09
CA ILE A 15 -9.82 -2.71 10.48
C ILE A 15 -8.48 -1.99 10.28
N ALA A 16 -7.46 -2.44 11.01
CA ALA A 16 -6.10 -1.95 10.82
C ALA A 16 -5.47 -2.59 9.58
N VAL A 17 -4.93 -1.76 8.69
CA VAL A 17 -4.18 -2.23 7.52
C VAL A 17 -2.69 -2.30 7.89
N GLU A 18 -2.13 -3.50 7.98
CA GLU A 18 -0.71 -3.69 8.32
C GLU A 18 0.18 -3.76 7.08
N ASP A 19 -0.29 -4.46 6.05
CA ASP A 19 0.47 -4.77 4.83
C ASP A 19 -0.36 -4.51 3.57
N VAL A 20 0.34 -4.11 2.49
CA VAL A 20 -0.21 -4.02 1.14
C VAL A 20 0.64 -4.87 0.21
N MET A 21 0.02 -5.84 -0.48
CA MET A 21 0.68 -6.64 -1.52
C MET A 21 0.34 -6.11 -2.91
N THR A 22 1.35 -5.94 -3.77
CA THR A 22 1.15 -5.54 -5.19
C THR A 22 1.91 -6.44 -6.16
N ASP A 23 1.56 -6.35 -7.45
CA ASP A 23 2.44 -6.82 -8.52
C ASP A 23 3.71 -5.95 -8.67
N ASN A 24 4.61 -6.35 -9.57
CA ASN A 24 5.88 -5.66 -9.86
C ASN A 24 5.76 -4.60 -10.98
N GLY A 25 4.55 -4.15 -11.30
CA GLY A 25 4.30 -3.10 -12.27
C GLY A 25 5.05 -1.81 -11.93
N SER A 26 5.46 -1.08 -12.96
CA SER A 26 6.30 0.13 -12.84
C SER A 26 5.73 1.18 -11.89
N GLY A 27 4.40 1.30 -11.81
CA GLY A 27 3.72 2.17 -10.85
C GLY A 27 3.98 1.80 -9.39
N TYR A 28 3.92 0.50 -9.06
CA TYR A 28 4.04 0.01 -7.68
C TYR A 28 5.49 -0.08 -7.20
N VAL A 29 6.45 -0.26 -8.11
CA VAL A 29 7.89 -0.21 -7.75
C VAL A 29 8.46 1.21 -7.72
N SER A 30 7.65 2.20 -8.10
CA SER A 30 8.10 3.60 -8.14
C SER A 30 8.37 4.17 -6.74
N LYS A 31 9.33 5.10 -6.65
CA LYS A 31 9.62 5.82 -5.39
C LYS A 31 8.41 6.59 -4.88
N VAL A 32 7.61 7.15 -5.78
CA VAL A 32 6.40 7.91 -5.43
C VAL A 32 5.38 7.02 -4.73
N PHE A 33 5.14 5.81 -5.25
CA PHE A 33 4.25 4.86 -4.61
C PHE A 33 4.76 4.43 -3.23
N ARG A 34 6.06 4.12 -3.14
CA ARG A 34 6.69 3.75 -1.88
C ARG A 34 6.58 4.84 -0.83
N SER A 35 6.85 6.10 -1.17
CA SER A 35 6.69 7.23 -0.24
C SER A 35 5.24 7.39 0.23
N GLY A 36 4.26 7.11 -0.64
CA GLY A 36 2.85 7.10 -0.27
C GLY A 36 2.48 5.98 0.72
N ILE A 37 3.07 4.80 0.56
CA ILE A 37 2.91 3.68 1.51
C ILE A 37 3.59 4.00 2.84
N ASP A 38 4.85 4.47 2.81
CA ASP A 38 5.63 4.78 4.01
C ASP A 38 4.94 5.85 4.87
N ALA A 39 4.31 6.85 4.24
CA ALA A 39 3.53 7.89 4.92
C ALA A 39 2.29 7.36 5.65
N LEU A 40 1.80 6.18 5.28
CA LEU A 40 0.67 5.51 5.92
C LEU A 40 1.12 4.54 7.02
N GLY A 41 2.42 4.31 7.21
CA GLY A 41 2.94 3.35 8.18
C GLY A 41 2.66 1.89 7.83
N VAL A 42 2.29 1.61 6.58
CA VAL A 42 1.94 0.27 6.08
C VAL A 42 3.15 -0.37 5.42
N ARG A 43 3.34 -1.69 5.55
CA ARG A 43 4.44 -2.38 4.87
C ARG A 43 4.06 -2.77 3.44
N HIS A 44 4.93 -2.49 2.48
CA HIS A 44 4.75 -2.89 1.08
C HIS A 44 5.37 -4.25 0.79
N ILE A 45 4.54 -5.21 0.38
CA ILE A 45 4.93 -6.54 -0.08
C ILE A 45 4.75 -6.60 -1.60
N ARG A 46 5.66 -7.27 -2.30
CA ARG A 46 5.56 -7.50 -3.75
C ARG A 46 5.41 -8.98 -4.03
N THR A 47 4.62 -9.32 -5.03
CA THR A 47 4.54 -10.70 -5.54
C THR A 47 5.92 -11.17 -6.00
N ARG A 48 6.23 -12.45 -5.75
CA ARG A 48 7.45 -13.08 -6.27
C ARG A 48 7.23 -13.41 -7.75
N PRO A 49 8.14 -13.01 -8.66
CA PRO A 49 8.09 -13.48 -10.04
C PRO A 49 8.17 -15.01 -10.07
N SER A 50 7.33 -15.63 -10.90
CA SER A 50 7.43 -17.07 -11.22
C SER A 50 8.73 -17.38 -11.95
#